data_AF-A0A8T5FPU4-F1
#
_entry.id   AF-A0A8T5FPU4-F1
#
_cell.length_a   1.000
_cell.length_b   1.000
_cell.length_c   1.000
_cell.angle_alpha   90.00
_cell.angle_beta   90.00
_cell.angle_gamma   90.00
#
_symmetry.space_group_name_H-M   'P 1'
#
loop_
_entity.id
_entity.type
_entity.pdbx_description
1 polymer ?
#
loop_
_entity_poly.entity_id
_entity_poly.type
_entity_poly.pdbx_seq_one_letter_code
_entity_poly.pdbx_strand_id
1 'polypeptide(L)'
;MTQNDVVIKQIELLQYKIKIDHKLGEYSIITALVDTDHGQIEILYDEGYRGDDALNDSANILVQNLGLSGLILRSLISLKNELERIEK
;
A
#
# COMPACT_ATOMS: atom_id res chain seq x y z
N MET A 1 -7.03 -13.55 -5.75
CA MET A 1 -8.47 -13.15 -5.67
C MET A 1 -8.82 -12.39 -6.95
N THR A 2 -10.10 -12.29 -7.32
CA THR A 2 -10.50 -11.54 -8.54
C THR A 2 -11.41 -10.38 -8.16
N GLN A 3 -11.12 -9.18 -8.68
CA GLN A 3 -11.92 -7.98 -8.49
C GLN A 3 -11.93 -7.16 -9.78
N ASN A 4 -13.13 -6.84 -10.29
CA ASN A 4 -13.32 -6.12 -11.56
C ASN A 4 -12.52 -6.74 -12.73
N ASP A 5 -12.60 -8.07 -12.88
CA ASP A 5 -11.87 -8.86 -13.90
C ASP A 5 -10.32 -8.79 -13.82
N VAL A 6 -9.78 -8.23 -12.74
CA VAL A 6 -8.34 -8.24 -12.43
C VAL A 6 -8.04 -9.32 -11.41
N VAL A 7 -7.05 -10.17 -11.70
CA VAL A 7 -6.56 -11.19 -10.76
C VAL A 7 -5.45 -10.58 -9.91
N ILE A 8 -5.74 -10.41 -8.62
CA ILE A 8 -4.74 -10.00 -7.63
C ILE A 8 -4.02 -11.26 -7.14
N LYS A 9 -2.71 -11.29 -7.37
CA LYS A 9 -1.80 -12.37 -7.01
C LYS A 9 -1.29 -12.22 -5.59
N GLN A 10 -0.86 -11.02 -5.22
CA GLN A 10 -0.24 -10.75 -3.92
C GLN A 10 -0.47 -9.29 -3.49
N ILE A 11 -0.56 -9.08 -2.18
CA ILE A 11 -0.57 -7.76 -1.55
C ILE A 11 0.46 -7.79 -0.42
N GLU A 12 1.38 -6.84 -0.42
CA GLU A 12 2.42 -6.69 0.60
C GLU A 12 2.40 -5.27 1.16
N LEU A 13 2.64 -5.14 2.46
CA LEU A 13 2.97 -3.85 3.07
C LEU A 13 4.49 -3.74 3.19
N LEU A 14 5.05 -2.63 2.73
CA LEU A 14 6.47 -2.34 2.79
C LEU A 14 6.69 -1.12 3.67
N GLN A 15 7.67 -1.19 4.57
CA GLN A 15 8.05 -0.05 5.43
C GLN A 15 9.41 0.49 4.99
N TYR A 16 9.44 1.78 4.69
CA TYR A 16 10.67 2.54 4.45
C TYR A 16 10.92 3.49 5.62
N LYS A 17 12.09 3.37 6.24
CA LYS A 17 12.53 4.25 7.33
C LYS A 17 13.35 5.39 6.75
N ILE A 18 12.83 6.61 6.81
CA ILE A 18 13.38 7.76 6.06
C ILE A 18 14.36 8.58 6.91
N LYS A 19 14.00 8.82 8.17
CA LYS A 19 14.78 9.66 9.10
C LYS A 19 14.48 9.31 10.55
N ILE A 20 15.42 9.63 11.43
CA ILE A 20 15.23 9.55 12.88
C ILE A 20 15.18 10.98 13.41
N ASP A 21 14.05 11.35 14.00
CA ASP A 21 13.91 12.58 14.77
C ASP A 21 14.24 12.28 16.24
N HIS A 22 15.03 13.16 16.89
CA HIS A 22 15.47 12.94 18.27
C HIS A 22 14.34 12.92 19.30
N LYS A 23 13.19 13.54 19.00
CA LYS A 23 12.03 13.61 19.90
C LYS A 23 10.94 12.63 19.48
N LEU A 24 10.72 12.46 18.18
CA LEU A 24 9.59 11.71 17.63
C LEU A 24 9.95 10.29 17.17
N GLY A 25 11.24 9.95 17.08
CA GLY A 25 11.70 8.63 16.65
C GLY A 25 11.76 8.48 15.13
N GLU A 26 11.67 7.24 14.65
CA GLU A 26 11.72 6.92 13.22
C GLU A 26 10.48 7.39 12.47
N TYR A 27 10.70 8.15 11.39
CA TYR A 27 9.66 8.45 10.42
C TYR A 27 9.56 7.30 9.42
N SER A 28 8.40 6.65 9.41
CA SER A 28 8.08 5.53 8.53
C SER A 28 7.19 5.97 7.39
N ILE A 29 7.49 5.50 6.18
CA ILE A 29 6.58 5.51 5.03
C ILE A 29 6.18 4.07 4.79
N ILE A 30 4.88 3.81 4.78
CA ILE A 30 4.31 2.49 4.54
C ILE A 30 3.56 2.53 3.22
N THR A 31 3.97 1.66 2.31
CA THR A 31 3.33 1.48 1.02
C THR A 31 2.65 0.12 0.96
N ALA A 32 1.69 -0.01 0.04
CA ALA A 32 1.12 -1.27 -0.35
C ALA A 32 1.56 -1.61 -1.78
N LEU A 33 2.25 -2.72 -1.94
CA LEU A 33 2.58 -3.31 -3.23
C LEU A 33 1.50 -4.32 -3.61
N VAL A 34 0.81 -4.08 -4.72
CA VAL A 34 -0.26 -4.94 -5.24
C VAL A 34 0.19 -5.53 -6.56
N ASP A 35 0.38 -6.85 -6.59
CA ASP A 35 0.71 -7.61 -7.78
C ASP A 35 -0.55 -8.19 -8.42
N THR A 36 -0.70 -7.96 -9.72
CA THR A 36 -1.85 -8.41 -10.51
C THR A 36 -1.40 -9.12 -11.80
N ASP A 37 -2.35 -9.73 -12.49
CA ASP A 37 -2.17 -10.21 -13.87
C ASP A 37 -1.94 -9.10 -14.91
N HIS A 38 -2.26 -7.85 -14.58
CA HIS A 38 -2.08 -6.68 -15.46
C HIS A 38 -0.84 -5.84 -15.10
N GLY A 39 -0.06 -6.25 -14.09
CA GLY A 39 1.14 -5.55 -13.63
C GLY A 39 1.15 -5.32 -12.12
N GLN A 40 2.18 -4.62 -11.65
CA GLN A 40 2.33 -4.22 -10.26
C GLN A 40 2.06 -2.74 -10.07
N ILE A 41 1.51 -2.39 -8.91
CA ILE A 41 1.46 -1.01 -8.45
C ILE A 41 1.81 -0.92 -6.97
N GLU A 42 2.62 0.08 -6.63
CA GLU A 42 2.93 0.45 -5.27
C GLU A 42 2.25 1.79 -4.95
N ILE A 43 1.45 1.84 -3.89
CA ILE A 43 0.76 3.06 -3.45
C ILE A 43 1.08 3.40 -2.00
N LEU A 44 1.14 4.69 -1.67
CA LEU A 44 1.24 5.14 -0.28
C LEU A 44 0.02 4.69 0.51
N TYR A 45 0.25 4.04 1.65
CA TYR A 45 -0.80 3.60 2.57
C TYR A 45 -0.86 4.46 3.83
N ASP A 46 0.29 4.65 4.49
CA ASP A 46 0.41 5.44 5.72
C ASP A 46 1.80 6.05 5.81
N GLU A 47 1.93 7.14 6.57
CA GLU A 47 3.22 7.74 6.89
C GLU A 47 3.18 8.45 8.25
N GLY A 48 4.33 8.52 8.91
CA GLY A 48 4.45 9.25 10.16
C GLY A 48 5.49 8.72 11.13
N TYR A 49 5.58 9.38 12.27
CA TYR A 49 6.31 8.89 13.43
C TYR A 49 5.47 7.84 14.14
N ARG A 50 5.61 6.59 13.71
CA ARG A 50 4.77 5.45 14.11
C ARG A 50 5.44 4.52 15.12
N GLY A 51 6.68 4.83 15.53
CA GLY A 51 7.45 4.00 16.46
C GLY A 51 7.95 2.69 15.83
N ASP A 52 8.46 1.79 16.67
CA ASP A 52 9.23 0.63 16.23
C ASP A 52 8.38 -0.47 15.57
N ASP A 53 7.07 -0.53 15.88
CA ASP A 53 6.15 -1.57 15.39
C ASP A 53 5.21 -1.09 14.27
N ALA A 54 5.57 0.02 13.63
CA ALA A 54 4.74 0.73 12.64
C ALA A 54 4.12 -0.18 11.57
N LEU A 55 4.89 -1.14 11.04
CA LEU A 55 4.41 -2.05 10.00
C LEU A 55 3.30 -2.99 10.50
N ASN A 56 3.48 -3.56 11.69
CA ASN A 56 2.49 -4.46 12.29
C ASN A 56 1.22 -3.69 12.70
N ASP A 57 1.37 -2.49 13.24
CA ASP A 57 0.24 -1.61 13.58
C ASP A 57 -0.57 -1.26 12.32
N SER A 58 0.10 -0.86 11.23
CA SER A 58 -0.56 -0.59 9.96
C SER A 58 -1.22 -1.84 9.37
N ALA A 59 -0.60 -3.01 9.46
CA ALA A 59 -1.21 -4.27 9.02
C ALA A 59 -2.47 -4.62 9.83
N ASN A 60 -2.42 -4.45 11.15
CA ASN A 60 -3.55 -4.68 12.04
C ASN A 60 -4.72 -3.76 11.69
N ILE A 61 -4.47 -2.47 11.50
CA ILE A 61 -5.48 -1.48 11.11
C ILE A 61 -6.10 -1.83 9.75
N LEU A 62 -5.27 -2.22 8.78
CA LEU A 62 -5.70 -2.59 7.43
C LEU A 62 -6.70 -3.76 7.45
N VAL A 63 -6.41 -4.78 8.26
CA VAL A 63 -7.21 -6.00 8.33
C VAL A 63 -8.47 -5.82 9.18
N GLN A 64 -8.43 -5.00 10.24
CA GLN A 64 -9.56 -4.84 11.17
C GLN A 64 -10.69 -3.94 10.65
N ASN A 65 -10.40 -2.94 9.80
CA ASN A 65 -11.36 -1.86 9.49
C ASN A 65 -11.95 -1.88 8.07
N LEU A 66 -12.09 -3.06 7.42
CA LEU A 66 -12.37 -3.15 5.98
C LEU A 66 -11.37 -2.36 5.11
N GLY A 67 -10.19 -2.05 5.66
CA GLY A 67 -9.17 -1.22 5.01
C GLY A 67 -8.62 -1.89 3.76
N LEU A 68 -8.53 -3.23 3.78
CA LEU A 68 -8.06 -4.03 2.66
C LEU A 68 -8.89 -3.82 1.39
N SER A 69 -10.22 -3.83 1.48
CA SER A 69 -11.09 -3.62 0.32
C SER A 69 -10.92 -2.22 -0.27
N GLY A 70 -10.80 -1.20 0.57
CA GLY A 70 -10.54 0.17 0.14
C GLY A 70 -9.17 0.35 -0.49
N LEU A 71 -8.15 -0.31 0.07
CA LEU A 71 -6.79 -0.34 -0.48
C LEU A 71 -6.77 -0.97 -1.87
N ILE A 72 -7.39 -2.14 -2.03
CA ILE A 72 -7.48 -2.84 -3.31
C ILE A 72 -8.15 -1.95 -4.36
N LEU A 73 -9.31 -1.36 -4.04
CA LEU A 73 -10.04 -0.50 -4.97
C LEU A 73 -9.17 0.66 -5.46
N ARG A 74 -8.49 1.37 -4.55
CA ARG A 74 -7.59 2.49 -4.91
C ARG A 74 -6.42 2.02 -5.77
N SER A 75 -5.84 0.87 -5.44
CA SER A 75 -4.71 0.28 -6.19
C SER A 75 -5.11 -0.05 -7.62
N LEU A 76 -6.27 -0.71 -7.82
CA LEU A 76 -6.76 -1.07 -9.14
C LEU A 76 -7.12 0.15 -9.99
N ILE A 77 -7.74 1.17 -9.40
CA ILE A 77 -8.00 2.45 -10.08
C ILE A 77 -6.69 3.10 -10.54
N SER A 78 -5.69 3.15 -9.66
CA SER A 78 -4.40 3.75 -9.98
C SER A 78 -3.65 2.96 -11.05
N LEU A 79 -3.67 1.63 -11.00
CA LEU A 79 -3.06 0.77 -12.02
C LEU A 79 -3.70 1.01 -13.39
N LYS A 80 -5.03 1.05 -13.45
CA LYS A 80 -5.76 1.34 -14.68
C LYS A 80 -5.38 2.70 -15.28
N ASN A 81 -5.30 3.74 -14.45
CA ASN A 81 -4.92 5.08 -14.90
C ASN A 81 -3.49 5.13 -15.47
N GLU A 82 -2.56 4.40 -14.85
CA GLU A 82 -1.18 4.31 -15.32
C GLU A 82 -1.08 3.56 -16.65
N LEU A 83 -1.83 2.47 -16.82
CA LEU A 83 -1.92 1.73 -18.09
C LEU A 83 -2.50 2.60 -19.21
N GLU A 84 -3.61 3.32 -18.95
CA GLU A 84 -4.21 4.25 -19.91
C GLU A 84 -3.28 5.41 -20.29
N ARG A 85 -2.33 5.78 -19.42
CA ARG A 85 -1.32 6.81 -19.71
C ARG A 85 -0.22 6.30 -20.63
N ILE A 86 0.14 5.02 -20.53
CA ILE A 86 1.18 4.39 -21.36
C ILE A 86 0.68 4.14 -22.79
N GLU A 87 -0.62 3.90 -22.97
CA GLU A 87 -1.24 3.64 -24.27
C GLU A 87 -1.48 4.91 -25.12
N LYS A 88 -1.29 6.11 -24.56
CA LYS A 88 -1.45 7.42 -25.23
C LYS A 88 -0.13 7.99 -25.72
#